data_AF-I0Z5B3-F1
#
_entry.id   AF-I0Z5B3-F1
#
_cell.length_a   1.000
_cell.length_b   1.000
_cell.length_c   1.000
_cell.angle_alpha   90.00
_cell.angle_beta   90.00
_cell.angle_gamma   90.00
#
_symmetry.space_group_name_H-M   'P 1'
#
loop_
_entity.id
_entity.type
_entity.pdbx_description
1 polymer ?
#
loop_
_entity_poly.entity_id
_entity_poly.type
_entity_poly.pdbx_seq_one_letter_code
_entity_poly.pdbx_strand_id
1 'polypeptide(L)'
;PKPAGRPGKIPLEKGYSQMDWLRLSRGSQDLAGRQGQPLRRDITMEEVKAHRTKSDAWTVLRGKVYNITPYINFHPGGADWIMKGAGMDCTALFNKYHAWVNSDMLLEKCLIGQLAPAAAN
;
A
#
# COMPACT_ATOMS: atom_id res chain seq x y z
N PRO A 1 19.32 20.55 29.30
CA PRO A 1 18.94 19.92 28.01
C PRO A 1 17.69 19.03 28.18
N LYS A 2 16.54 19.48 27.65
CA LYS A 2 15.28 18.72 27.66
C LYS A 2 15.44 17.55 26.66
N PRO A 3 15.10 16.30 27.01
CA PRO A 3 15.17 15.21 26.04
C PRO A 3 14.23 15.53 24.87
N ALA A 4 14.73 15.41 23.64
CA ALA A 4 13.94 15.58 22.43
C ALA A 4 12.70 14.67 22.52
N GLY A 5 11.52 15.27 22.45
CA GLY A 5 10.26 14.54 22.52
C GLY A 5 10.22 13.44 21.46
N ARG A 6 9.70 12.26 21.83
CA ARG A 6 9.43 11.19 20.85
C ARG A 6 8.63 11.81 19.70
N PRO A 7 8.98 11.54 18.43
CA PRO A 7 8.18 12.04 17.30
C PRO A 7 6.71 11.70 17.55
N GLY A 8 5.84 12.70 17.40
CA GLY A 8 4.44 12.62 17.77
C GLY A 8 3.78 11.41 17.10
N LYS A 9 3.25 10.49 17.92
CA LYS A 9 2.48 9.37 17.40
C LYS A 9 1.24 9.93 16.72
N ILE A 10 1.01 9.58 15.46
CA ILE A 10 -0.23 9.94 14.77
C ILE A 10 -1.36 9.13 15.44
N PRO A 11 -2.39 9.79 16.01
CA PRO A 11 -3.51 9.07 16.58
C PRO A 11 -4.23 8.26 15.50
N LEU A 12 -4.47 6.98 15.74
CA LEU A 12 -5.31 6.16 14.87
C LEU A 12 -6.77 6.54 15.07
N GLU A 13 -7.49 6.73 13.98
CA GLU A 13 -8.94 6.92 14.02
C GLU A 13 -9.63 5.66 14.58
N LYS A 14 -10.75 5.83 15.29
CA LYS A 14 -11.51 4.71 15.86
C LYS A 14 -11.96 3.77 14.74
N GLY A 15 -11.63 2.48 14.84
CA GLY A 15 -11.96 1.47 13.83
C GLY A 15 -10.88 1.24 12.76
N TYR A 16 -9.74 1.94 12.84
CA TYR A 16 -8.62 1.79 11.93
C TYR A 16 -7.36 1.22 12.61
N SER A 17 -7.54 0.37 13.63
CA SER A 17 -6.42 -0.34 14.23
C SER A 17 -5.88 -1.44 13.31
N GLN A 18 -4.67 -1.93 13.56
CA GLN A 18 -4.14 -3.09 12.84
C GLN A 18 -5.01 -4.35 13.03
N MET A 19 -5.69 -4.49 14.16
CA MET A 19 -6.63 -5.59 14.37
C MET A 19 -7.89 -5.45 13.50
N ASP A 20 -8.34 -4.22 13.27
CA ASP A 20 -9.46 -3.95 12.36
C ASP A 20 -9.06 -4.23 10.91
N TRP A 21 -7.82 -3.89 10.53
CA TRP A 21 -7.26 -4.29 9.23
C TRP A 21 -7.25 -5.82 9.05
N LEU A 22 -6.76 -6.56 10.06
CA LEU A 22 -6.73 -8.02 10.00
C LEU A 22 -8.13 -8.64 9.90
N ARG A 23 -9.15 -8.03 10.51
CA ARG A 23 -10.54 -8.47 10.35
C ARG A 23 -11.03 -8.20 8.94
N LEU A 24 -10.76 -7.01 8.41
CA LEU A 24 -11.16 -6.61 7.05
C LEU A 24 -10.50 -7.51 5.99
N SER A 25 -9.20 -7.78 6.10
CA SER A 25 -8.46 -8.61 5.14
C SER A 25 -8.80 -10.10 5.19
N ARG A 26 -9.47 -10.55 6.25
CA ARG A 26 -10.07 -11.90 6.33
C ARG A 26 -11.44 -12.00 5.67
N GLY A 27 -12.06 -10.87 5.36
CA GLY A 27 -13.35 -10.82 4.66
C GLY A 27 -13.27 -11.30 3.21
N SER A 28 -14.43 -11.50 2.60
CA SER A 28 -14.58 -11.90 1.19
C SER A 28 -14.56 -10.73 0.21
N GLN A 29 -14.33 -9.49 0.68
CA GLN A 29 -14.32 -8.31 -0.17
C GLN A 29 -13.10 -8.30 -1.10
N ASP A 30 -13.32 -7.88 -2.35
CA ASP A 30 -12.23 -7.64 -3.31
C ASP A 30 -11.49 -6.34 -2.96
N LEU A 31 -10.50 -6.45 -2.07
CA LEU A 31 -9.66 -5.31 -1.67
C LEU A 31 -8.66 -4.88 -2.76
N ALA A 32 -8.35 -5.77 -3.70
CA ALA A 32 -7.52 -5.44 -4.85
C ALA A 32 -8.29 -4.62 -5.90
N GLY A 33 -9.62 -4.76 -5.95
CA GLY A 33 -10.46 -4.10 -6.95
C GLY A 33 -10.25 -4.66 -8.36
N ARG A 34 -9.89 -5.96 -8.46
CA ARG A 34 -9.58 -6.63 -9.73
C ARG A 34 -10.82 -6.89 -10.58
N GLN A 35 -12.02 -6.87 -10.00
CA GLN A 35 -13.28 -7.15 -10.72
C GLN A 35 -13.23 -8.47 -11.51
N GLY A 36 -12.61 -9.50 -10.93
CA GLY A 36 -12.46 -10.83 -11.54
C GLY A 36 -11.23 -11.03 -12.43
N GLN A 37 -10.39 -10.01 -12.65
CA GLN A 37 -9.16 -10.15 -13.42
C GLN A 37 -8.12 -11.07 -12.74
N PRO A 38 -7.27 -11.77 -13.53
CA PRO A 38 -6.31 -12.73 -12.99
C PRO A 38 -5.21 -12.08 -12.14
N LEU A 39 -4.71 -12.81 -11.13
CA LEU A 39 -3.63 -12.35 -10.23
C LEU A 39 -2.27 -12.17 -10.93
N ARG A 40 -2.07 -12.77 -12.11
CA ARG A 40 -0.81 -12.70 -12.88
C ARG A 40 -0.88 -11.65 -14.00
N ARG A 41 -1.65 -10.59 -13.80
CA ARG A 41 -1.71 -9.49 -14.75
C ARG A 41 -0.41 -8.68 -14.69
N ASP A 42 0.20 -8.46 -15.85
CA ASP A 42 1.30 -7.51 -16.00
C ASP A 42 0.72 -6.11 -16.12
N ILE A 43 1.22 -5.20 -15.29
CA ILE A 43 0.73 -3.83 -15.13
C ILE A 43 1.89 -2.88 -15.41
N THR A 44 1.70 -1.86 -16.25
CA THR A 44 2.77 -0.91 -16.57
C THR A 44 2.89 0.17 -15.49
N MET A 45 4.05 0.82 -15.41
CA MET A 45 4.20 1.99 -14.53
C MET A 45 3.25 3.13 -14.93
N GLU A 46 2.94 3.27 -16.22
CA GLU A 46 1.98 4.25 -16.74
C GLU A 46 0.58 4.01 -16.18
N GLU A 47 0.14 2.75 -16.11
CA GLU A 47 -1.13 2.39 -15.48
C GLU A 47 -1.09 2.72 -13.99
N VAL A 48 -0.03 2.31 -13.27
CA VAL A 48 0.10 2.61 -11.83
C VAL A 48 0.00 4.11 -11.56
N LYS A 49 0.64 4.96 -12.36
CA LYS A 49 0.63 6.44 -12.20
C LYS A 49 -0.77 7.06 -12.30
N ALA A 50 -1.72 6.39 -12.98
CA ALA A 50 -3.10 6.87 -13.05
C ALA A 50 -3.82 6.77 -11.69
N HIS A 51 -3.44 5.79 -10.86
CA HIS A 51 -4.05 5.49 -9.57
C HIS A 51 -3.30 6.18 -8.42
N ARG A 52 -3.53 7.49 -8.26
CA ARG A 52 -2.78 8.37 -7.33
C ARG A 52 -3.63 9.22 -6.39
N THR A 53 -4.90 8.88 -6.19
CA THR A 53 -5.85 9.64 -5.36
C THR A 53 -6.27 8.87 -4.13
N LYS A 54 -6.79 9.53 -3.08
CA LYS A 54 -7.18 8.84 -1.83
C LYS A 54 -8.28 7.80 -2.05
N SER A 55 -9.13 7.97 -3.05
CA SER A 55 -10.19 7.02 -3.43
C SER A 55 -9.74 5.97 -4.46
N ASP A 56 -8.54 6.14 -5.02
CA ASP A 56 -7.99 5.28 -6.06
C ASP A 56 -6.46 5.42 -6.08
N ALA A 57 -5.79 4.65 -5.22
CA ALA A 57 -4.35 4.69 -4.99
C ALA A 57 -3.74 3.31 -5.15
N TRP A 58 -2.81 3.17 -6.10
CA TRP A 58 -1.98 1.99 -6.25
C TRP A 58 -0.53 2.32 -5.93
N THR A 59 0.27 1.31 -5.63
CA THR A 59 1.72 1.46 -5.48
C THR A 59 2.43 0.19 -5.92
N VAL A 60 3.69 0.35 -6.35
CA VAL A 60 4.58 -0.79 -6.56
C VAL A 60 5.41 -1.02 -5.31
N LEU A 61 5.51 -2.27 -4.90
CA LEU A 61 6.40 -2.72 -3.84
C LEU A 61 7.04 -4.05 -4.24
N ARG A 62 8.38 -4.03 -4.42
CA ARG A 62 9.20 -5.17 -4.83
C ARG A 62 8.66 -5.87 -6.09
N GLY A 63 8.31 -5.08 -7.11
CA GLY A 63 7.83 -5.57 -8.40
C GLY A 63 6.38 -6.07 -8.41
N LYS A 64 5.64 -5.94 -7.30
CA LYS A 64 4.21 -6.25 -7.22
C LYS A 64 3.40 -4.97 -7.14
N VAL A 65 2.22 -4.96 -7.77
CA VAL A 65 1.31 -3.81 -7.75
C VAL A 65 0.17 -4.07 -6.77
N TYR A 66 -0.01 -3.15 -5.82
CA TYR A 66 -1.02 -3.24 -4.78
C TYR A 66 -1.99 -2.07 -4.85
N ASN A 67 -3.28 -2.36 -4.66
CA ASN A 67 -4.29 -1.34 -4.37
C ASN A 67 -4.19 -0.95 -2.89
N ILE A 68 -3.62 0.21 -2.58
CA ILE A 68 -3.46 0.67 -1.21
C ILE A 68 -4.66 1.47 -0.69
N THR A 69 -5.63 1.81 -1.55
CA THR A 69 -6.87 2.52 -1.20
C THR A 69 -7.53 2.03 0.10
N PRO A 70 -7.82 0.72 0.27
CA PRO A 70 -8.47 0.24 1.50
C PRO A 70 -7.57 0.34 2.74
N TYR A 71 -6.25 0.44 2.58
CA TYR A 71 -5.28 0.45 3.67
C TYR A 71 -4.90 1.85 4.15
N ILE A 72 -5.20 2.91 3.39
CA ILE A 72 -4.72 4.29 3.66
C ILE A 72 -4.96 4.72 5.11
N ASN A 73 -6.18 4.54 5.62
CA ASN A 73 -6.55 4.96 6.97
C ASN A 73 -6.02 4.01 8.06
N PHE A 74 -5.67 2.77 7.69
CA PHE A 74 -5.07 1.78 8.60
C PHE A 74 -3.55 1.92 8.71
N HIS A 75 -2.90 2.69 7.84
CA HIS A 75 -1.45 2.86 7.85
C HIS A 75 -0.98 3.52 9.17
N PRO A 76 -0.11 2.87 9.98
CA PRO A 76 0.33 3.42 11.27
C PRO A 76 1.09 4.76 11.15
N GLY A 77 1.75 4.98 10.02
CA GLY A 77 2.41 6.25 9.71
C GLY A 77 1.45 7.34 9.22
N GLY A 78 0.15 7.10 9.15
CA GLY A 78 -0.88 8.04 8.71
C GLY A 78 -1.07 8.13 7.20
N ALA A 79 -2.23 8.65 6.80
CA ALA A 79 -2.68 8.77 5.41
C ALA A 79 -1.73 9.63 4.56
N ASP A 80 -1.25 10.75 5.08
CA ASP A 80 -0.38 11.68 4.33
C ASP A 80 0.93 11.03 3.90
N TRP A 81 1.46 10.11 4.72
CA TRP A 81 2.73 9.45 4.44
C TRP A 81 2.60 8.30 3.44
N ILE A 82 1.54 7.50 3.55
CA ILE A 82 1.30 6.42 2.57
C ILE A 82 0.94 6.99 1.19
N MET A 83 0.22 8.11 1.14
CA MET A 83 -0.13 8.76 -0.14
C MET A 83 1.08 9.27 -0.93
N LYS A 84 2.25 9.46 -0.30
CA LYS A 84 3.50 9.77 -1.02
C LYS A 84 3.99 8.63 -1.92
N GLY A 85 3.52 7.40 -1.69
CA GLY A 85 3.79 6.24 -2.53
C GLY A 85 2.73 5.96 -3.59
N ALA A 86 1.62 6.71 -3.60
CA ALA A 86 0.52 6.48 -4.53
C ALA A 86 0.94 6.85 -5.96
N GLY A 87 0.66 5.95 -6.91
CA GLY A 87 1.06 6.08 -8.31
C GLY A 87 2.55 5.91 -8.58
N MET A 88 3.32 5.35 -7.64
CA MET A 88 4.77 5.27 -7.70
C MET A 88 5.31 3.89 -7.31
N ASP A 89 6.57 3.63 -7.63
CA ASP A 89 7.33 2.56 -6.97
C ASP A 89 7.85 3.07 -5.62
N CYS A 90 7.28 2.55 -4.54
CA CYS A 90 7.61 2.94 -3.18
C CYS A 90 8.65 2.02 -2.54
N THR A 91 9.23 1.07 -3.26
CA THR A 91 10.11 0.02 -2.71
C THR A 91 11.27 0.59 -1.90
N ALA A 92 11.98 1.58 -2.43
CA ALA A 92 13.10 2.21 -1.73
C ALA A 92 12.66 2.96 -0.47
N LEU A 93 11.52 3.66 -0.53
CA LEU A 93 10.96 4.38 0.60
C LEU A 93 10.48 3.42 1.69
N PHE A 94 9.80 2.34 1.29
CA PHE A 94 9.35 1.28 2.19
C PHE A 94 10.53 0.63 2.89
N ASN A 95 11.58 0.23 2.16
CA ASN A 95 12.76 -0.38 2.75
C ASN A 95 13.48 0.55 3.73
N LYS A 96 13.49 1.86 3.47
CA LYS A 96 14.10 2.83 4.40
C LYS A 96 13.41 2.88 5.76
N TYR A 97 12.09 2.79 5.80
CA TYR A 97 11.30 3.01 7.03
C TYR A 97 10.63 1.76 7.61
N HIS A 98 10.52 0.68 6.83
CA HIS A 98 9.70 -0.49 7.13
C HIS A 98 10.32 -1.80 6.62
N ALA A 99 11.65 -1.91 6.48
CA ALA A 99 12.31 -3.12 5.99
C ALA A 99 11.92 -4.41 6.74
N TRP A 100 11.53 -4.30 8.01
CA TRP A 100 11.10 -5.43 8.85
C TRP A 100 9.62 -5.81 8.69
N VAL A 101 8.83 -5.02 7.97
CA VAL A 101 7.40 -5.28 7.78
C VAL A 101 7.21 -6.22 6.60
N ASN A 102 6.54 -7.35 6.84
CA ASN A 102 6.12 -8.26 5.79
C ASN A 102 4.90 -7.69 5.04
N SER A 103 5.15 -6.81 4.07
CA SER A 103 4.07 -6.20 3.29
C SER A 103 3.32 -7.20 2.41
N ASP A 104 3.96 -8.31 2.02
CA ASP A 104 3.33 -9.33 1.18
C ASP A 104 2.17 -10.00 1.93
N MET A 105 2.36 -10.28 3.22
CA MET A 105 1.30 -10.77 4.10
C MET A 105 0.29 -9.67 4.45
N LEU A 106 0.76 -8.46 4.73
CA LEU A 106 -0.09 -7.34 5.14
C LEU A 106 -1.07 -6.92 4.03
N LEU A 107 -0.61 -6.92 2.78
CA LEU A 107 -1.34 -6.42 1.60
C LEU A 107 -1.73 -7.55 0.64
N GLU A 108 -1.69 -8.82 1.07
CA GLU A 108 -1.96 -9.98 0.22
C GLU A 108 -3.27 -9.84 -0.58
N LYS A 109 -4.35 -9.44 0.10
CA LYS A 109 -5.68 -9.24 -0.50
C LYS A 109 -5.79 -8.02 -1.41
N CYS A 110 -4.81 -7.13 -1.36
CA CYS A 110 -4.74 -5.92 -2.16
C CYS A 110 -3.92 -6.11 -3.44
N LEU A 111 -3.35 -7.30 -3.66
CA LEU A 111 -2.51 -7.59 -4.82
C LEU A 111 -3.33 -7.57 -6.11
N ILE A 112 -2.93 -6.70 -7.03
CA ILE A 112 -3.54 -6.57 -8.36
C ILE A 112 -2.82 -7.46 -9.36
N GLY A 113 -1.48 -7.42 -9.34
CA GLY A 113 -0.65 -8.10 -10.32
C GLY A 113 0.85 -7.82 -10.12
N GLN A 114 1.62 -8.05 -11.18
CA GLN A 114 3.05 -7.78 -11.22
C GLN A 114 3.35 -6.55 -12.06
N LEU A 115 4.39 -5.82 -11.70
CA LEU A 115 4.88 -4.74 -12.54
C LEU A 115 5.50 -5.37 -13.80
N ALA A 116 5.02 -4.94 -14.96
CA ALA A 116 5.59 -5.33 -16.24
C ALA A 116 7.08 -4.98 -16.27
N PRO A 117 7.94 -5.84 -16.84
CA PRO A 117 9.34 -5.49 -17.04
C PRO A 117 9.41 -4.20 -17.85
N ALA A 118 10.37 -3.33 -17.50
CA ALA A 118 10.66 -2.17 -18.32
C ALA A 118 10.93 -2.69 -19.74
N ALA A 119 10.23 -2.14 -20.74
CA ALA A 119 10.46 -2.49 -22.13
C ALA A 119 11.96 -2.40 -22.38
N ALA A 120 12.58 -3.52 -22.74
CA ALA A 120 13.96 -3.53 -23.16
C ALA A 120 14.03 -2.69 -24.44
N ASN A 121 14.57 -1.48 -24.34
CA ASN A 121 14.95 -0.69 -25.49
C ASN A 121 16.20 -1.30 -26.14
#